data_AF-A0A925PM65-F1
#
_entry.id   AF-A0A925PM65-F1
#
_cell.length_a   1.000
_cell.length_b   1.000
_cell.length_c   1.000
_cell.angle_alpha   90.00
_cell.angle_beta   90.00
_cell.angle_gamma   90.00
#
_symmetry.space_group_name_H-M   'P 1'
#
loop_
_entity.id
_entity.type
_entity.pdbx_description
1 polymer ?
#
loop_
_entity_poly.entity_id
_entity_poly.type
_entity_poly.pdbx_seq_one_letter_code
_entity_poly.pdbx_strand_id
1 'polypeptide(L)' 'MALDAHLEELSEKHRALDRRIEEELARPTSDDLKIAEWKRQKLRLKDEMERLKHELSH' A
#
# COMPACT_ATOMS: atom_id res chain seq x y z
N MET A 1 -1.32 -17.46 11.45
CA MET A 1 -0.33 -17.00 12.47
C MET A 1 1.01 -16.69 11.80
N ALA A 2 1.72 -15.65 12.27
CA ALA A 2 2.89 -14.98 11.65
C ALA A 2 2.63 -14.36 10.26
N LEU A 3 2.21 -15.16 9.27
CA LEU A 3 1.91 -14.66 7.92
C LEU A 3 0.65 -13.78 7.87
N ASP A 4 -0.41 -14.13 8.63
CA ASP A 4 -1.58 -13.25 8.81
C ASP A 4 -1.20 -11.88 9.37
N ALA A 5 -0.35 -11.86 10.40
CA ALA A 5 0.09 -10.62 11.02
C ALA A 5 0.89 -9.75 10.02
N HIS A 6 1.67 -10.38 9.15
CA HIS A 6 2.40 -9.68 8.10
C HIS A 6 1.48 -9.14 7.00
N LEU A 7 0.46 -9.90 6.61
CA LEU A 7 -0.58 -9.44 5.68
C LEU A 7 -1.34 -8.24 6.27
N GLU A 8 -1.68 -8.29 7.55
CA GLU A 8 -2.37 -7.22 8.27
C GLU A 8 -1.52 -5.95 8.32
N GLU A 9 -0.22 -6.09 8.63
CA GLU A 9 0.74 -4.99 8.64
C GLU A 9 0.92 -4.35 7.24
N LEU A 10 0.98 -5.16 6.17
CA LEU A 10 1.01 -4.69 4.79
C LEU A 10 -0.29 -3.99 4.40
N SER A 11 -1.44 -4.49 4.87
CA SER A 11 -2.75 -3.88 4.63
C SER A 11 -2.86 -2.52 5.32
N GLU A 12 -2.35 -2.40 6.56
CA GLU A 12 -2.27 -1.12 7.27
C GLU A 12 -1.36 -0.13 6.54
N LYS A 13 -0.16 -0.57 6.11
CA LYS A 13 0.76 0.25 5.31
C LYS A 13 0.09 0.75 4.02
N HIS A 14 -0.64 -0.13 3.34
CA HIS A 14 -1.38 0.21 2.13
C HIS A 14 -2.46 1.25 2.40
N ARG A 15 -3.26 1.08 3.46
CA ARG A 15 -4.26 2.07 3.89
C ARG A 15 -3.65 3.42 4.26
N ALA A 16 -2.51 3.42 4.93
CA ALA A 16 -1.80 4.64 5.30
C ALA A 16 -1.28 5.39 4.06
N LEU A 17 -0.74 4.66 3.09
CA LEU A 17 -0.34 5.21 1.79
C LEU A 17 -1.52 5.80 1.02
N ASP A 18 -2.66 5.12 1.01
CA ASP A 18 -3.88 5.64 0.37
C ASP A 18 -4.35 6.95 0.97
N ARG A 19 -4.41 7.04 2.31
CA ARG A 19 -4.76 8.29 2.99
C ARG A 19 -3.79 9.41 2.65
N ARG A 20 -2.48 9.14 2.61
CA ARG A 20 -1.49 10.14 2.22
C ARG A 20 -1.69 10.63 0.79
N ILE A 21 -1.96 9.70 -0.14
CA ILE A 21 -2.26 10.04 -1.54
C ILE A 21 -3.52 10.92 -1.62
N GLU A 22 -4.60 10.56 -0.93
CA GLU A 22 -5.84 11.33 -0.91
C GLU A 22 -5.64 12.72 -0.28
N GLU A 23 -4.91 12.79 0.83
CA GLU A 23 -4.58 14.06 1.49
C GLU A 23 -3.79 14.98 0.57
N GLU A 24 -2.76 14.49 -0.14
CA GLU A 24 -2.01 15.35 -1.06
C GLU A 24 -2.78 15.67 -2.33
N LEU A 25 -3.61 14.76 -2.85
CA LEU A 25 -4.49 15.06 -3.98
C LEU A 25 -5.54 16.12 -3.62
N ALA A 26 -5.95 16.19 -2.35
CA ALA A 26 -6.85 17.23 -1.86
C ALA A 26 -6.15 18.58 -1.70
N ARG A 27 -4.81 18.63 -1.69
CA ARG A 27 -4.08 19.90 -1.62
C ARG A 27 -3.99 20.55 -3.00
N PRO A 28 -4.17 21.88 -3.08
CA PRO A 28 -4.03 22.61 -4.35
C PRO A 28 -2.59 22.63 -4.89
N THR A 29 -1.58 22.37 -4.04
CA THR A 29 -0.18 22.14 -4.43
C THR A 29 0.17 20.66 -4.32
N SER A 30 -0.65 19.81 -4.93
CA SER A 30 -0.41 18.37 -5.02
C SER A 30 0.88 18.11 -5.80
N ASP A 31 1.83 17.42 -5.16
CA ASP A 31 3.08 17.00 -5.80
C ASP A 31 2.85 15.69 -6.56
N ASP A 32 2.60 15.80 -7.86
CA ASP A 32 2.33 14.65 -8.74
C ASP A 32 3.47 13.62 -8.70
N LEU A 33 4.70 14.05 -8.45
CA LEU A 33 5.86 13.17 -8.37
C LEU A 33 5.77 12.29 -7.11
N LYS A 34 5.43 12.88 -5.96
CA LYS A 34 5.17 12.14 -4.71
C LYS A 34 3.98 11.20 -4.84
N ILE A 35 2.90 11.66 -5.46
CA ILE A 35 1.71 10.83 -5.70
C ILE A 35 2.06 9.63 -6.59
N ALA A 36 2.88 9.83 -7.63
CA ALA A 36 3.34 8.74 -8.49
C ALA A 36 4.22 7.72 -7.73
N GLU A 37 5.12 8.20 -6.86
CA GLU A 37 5.92 7.33 -5.99
C GLU A 37 5.04 6.52 -5.03
N TRP A 38 4.07 7.16 -4.38
CA TRP A 38 3.15 6.48 -3.48
C TRP A 38 2.25 5.48 -4.19
N LYS A 39 1.74 5.80 -5.39
CA LYS A 39 1.01 4.84 -6.24
C LYS A 39 1.88 3.63 -6.61
N ARG A 40 3.17 3.83 -6.90
CA ARG A 40 4.12 2.72 -7.13
C ARG A 40 4.35 1.88 -5.89
N GLN A 41 4.51 2.50 -4.71
CA GLN A 41 4.62 1.77 -3.45
C GLN A 41 3.33 0.98 -3.14
N LYS A 42 2.17 1.58 -3.36
CA LYS A 42 0.87 0.92 -3.22
C LYS A 42 0.77 -0.32 -4.10
N LEU A 43 1.23 -0.23 -5.36
CA LEU A 43 1.27 -1.37 -6.28
C LEU A 43 2.17 -2.49 -5.75
N ARG A 44 3.37 -2.14 -5.27
CA ARG A 44 4.31 -3.11 -4.67
C ARG A 44 3.74 -3.82 -3.45
N LEU A 45 3.11 -3.06 -2.53
CA LEU A 45 2.45 -3.65 -1.36
C LEU A 45 1.32 -4.60 -1.77
N LYS A 46 0.58 -4.26 -2.83
CA LYS A 46 -0.46 -5.14 -3.38
C LYS A 46 0.14 -6.45 -3.92
N ASP A 47 1.22 -6.37 -4.70
CA ASP A 47 1.90 -7.55 -5.23
C ASP A 47 2.49 -8.43 -4.11
N GLU A 48 3.01 -7.81 -3.05
CA GLU A 48 3.54 -8.50 -1.88
C GLU A 48 2.43 -9.20 -1.08
N MET A 49 1.28 -8.53 -0.89
CA MET A 49 0.09 -9.14 -0.29
C MET A 49 -0.45 -10.30 -1.13
N GLU A 50 -0.49 -10.18 -2.46
CA GLU A 50 -0.91 -11.27 -3.36
C GLU A 50 0.05 -12.46 -3.28
N ARG A 51 1.37 -12.22 -3.25
CA ARG A 51 2.37 -13.27 -3.02
C ARG A 51 2.16 -13.98 -1.70
N LEU A 52 2.01 -13.23 -0.60
CA LEU A 52 1.77 -13.79 0.73
C LEU A 52 0.46 -14.58 0.79
N LYS A 53 -0.60 -14.10 0.16
CA LYS A 53 -1.86 -14.85 0.03
C LYS A 53 -1.69 -16.16 -0.71
N HIS A 54 -0.91 -16.16 -1.80
CA HIS A 54 -0.62 -17.36 -2.56
C HIS A 54 0.20 -18.36 -1.74
N GLU A 55 1.17 -17.90 -0.95
CA GLU A 55 1.93 -18.74 -0.01
C GLU A 55 1.06 -19.31 1.11
N LEU A 56 0.06 -18.56 1.60
CA LEU A 56 -0.85 -19.02 2.65
C LEU A 56 -1.83 -20.10 2.18
N SER A 57 -2.13 -20.14 0.88
CA SER A 57 -3.07 -21.08 0.26
C SER A 57 -2.43 -22.43 -0.11
N HIS A 58 -1.12 -22.60 0.14
CA HIS A 58 -0.33 -23.75 -0.29
C HIS A 58 0.13 -24.62 0.88
#